data_AF-A0A348PDI5-F1
#
_entry.id   AF-A0A348PDI5-F1
#
_cell.length_a   1.000
_cell.length_b   1.000
_cell.length_c   1.000
_cell.angle_alpha   90.00
_cell.angle_beta   90.00
_cell.angle_gamma   90.00
#
_symmetry.space_group_name_H-M   'P 1'
#
loop_
_entity.id
_entity.type
_entity.pdbx_description
1 polymer ?
#
loop_
_entity_poly.entity_id
_entity_poly.type
_entity_poly.pdbx_seq_one_letter_code
_entity_poly.pdbx_strand_id
1 'polypeptide(L)'
;MPLPRGLVMCSFIWIIACFAATIGLSAPIQPTSGVYTPSVRAMLALLAVGACLLWPIARLAYAHGAWTPARVAVDMITIMVAFHAIFWPLHLVTYWTAAQMMAIDLLLCGWIAATGAWIALALRPDRRRMVWSTGWMAIVVAGVVLDAVGLQAPVPELAGPYAALLRLTPERTDSVVIPMWSVAIWPWILASGAWAGVLLTSKRLPRTASPANL
;
A
#
# COMPACT_ATOMS: atom_id res chain seq x y z
N MET A 1 -20.47 -14.99 5.10
CA MET A 1 -19.82 -13.97 4.25
C MET A 1 -18.93 -14.69 3.25
N PRO A 2 -19.12 -14.56 1.93
CA PRO A 2 -18.22 -15.21 0.99
C PRO A 2 -16.82 -14.58 1.17
N LEU A 3 -15.83 -15.43 1.43
CA LEU A 3 -14.40 -15.08 1.54
C LEU A 3 -13.98 -14.18 0.36
N PRO A 4 -12.99 -13.28 0.54
CA PRO A 4 -12.46 -12.42 -0.52
C PRO A 4 -11.60 -13.20 -1.54
N ARG A 5 -12.11 -14.34 -2.04
CA ARG A 5 -11.42 -15.25 -2.96
C ARG A 5 -10.94 -14.52 -4.22
N GLY A 6 -11.77 -13.60 -4.75
CA GLY A 6 -11.40 -12.76 -5.88
C GLY A 6 -10.23 -11.82 -5.59
N LEU A 7 -10.22 -11.17 -4.41
CA LEU A 7 -9.13 -10.26 -4.04
C LEU A 7 -7.81 -11.03 -3.85
N VAL A 8 -7.87 -12.19 -3.21
CA VAL A 8 -6.71 -13.08 -3.05
C VAL A 8 -6.15 -13.45 -4.42
N MET A 9 -7.00 -13.92 -5.34
CA MET A 9 -6.59 -14.29 -6.69
C MET A 9 -5.99 -13.11 -7.45
N CYS A 10 -6.64 -11.94 -7.43
CA CYS A 10 -6.11 -10.73 -8.05
C CYS A 10 -4.77 -10.28 -7.44
N SER A 11 -4.61 -10.43 -6.12
CA SER A 11 -3.35 -10.08 -5.43
C SER A 11 -2.22 -10.99 -5.88
N PHE A 12 -2.45 -12.31 -5.96
CA PHE A 12 -1.44 -13.25 -6.48
C PHE A 12 -1.12 -13.02 -7.95
N ILE A 13 -2.12 -12.77 -8.80
CA ILE A 13 -1.89 -12.43 -10.21
C ILE A 13 -1.04 -11.15 -10.32
N TRP A 14 -1.35 -10.13 -9.52
CA TRP A 14 -0.57 -8.89 -9.50
C TRP A 14 0.86 -9.12 -9.02
N ILE A 15 1.06 -9.90 -7.96
CA ILE A 15 2.39 -10.29 -7.47
C ILE A 15 3.20 -10.98 -8.56
N ILE A 16 2.61 -11.95 -9.26
CA ILE A 16 3.25 -12.67 -10.36
C ILE A 16 3.62 -11.71 -11.50
N ALA A 17 2.72 -10.78 -11.85
CA ALA A 17 2.98 -9.76 -12.86
C ALA A 17 4.12 -8.82 -12.44
N CYS A 18 4.17 -8.39 -11.18
CA CYS A 18 5.26 -7.58 -10.63
C CYS A 18 6.59 -8.31 -10.72
N PHE A 19 6.62 -9.58 -10.31
CA PHE A 19 7.81 -10.43 -10.38
C PHE A 19 8.30 -10.56 -11.83
N ALA A 20 7.40 -10.93 -12.76
CA ALA A 20 7.72 -11.08 -14.16
C ALA A 20 8.20 -9.76 -14.81
N ALA A 21 7.65 -8.62 -14.40
CA ALA A 21 8.03 -7.30 -14.94
C ALA A 21 9.39 -6.79 -14.44
N THR A 22 9.86 -7.24 -13.27
CA THR A 22 11.02 -6.61 -12.59
C THR A 22 12.23 -7.54 -12.50
N ILE A 23 11.99 -8.81 -12.16
CA ILE A 23 13.04 -9.83 -12.07
C ILE A 23 13.11 -10.62 -13.38
N GLY A 24 11.99 -10.70 -14.11
CA GLY A 24 11.94 -11.39 -15.41
C GLY A 24 11.87 -12.92 -15.28
N LEU A 25 11.80 -13.57 -16.43
CA LEU A 25 11.94 -15.03 -16.56
C LEU A 25 13.38 -15.44 -16.94
N SER A 26 14.29 -14.48 -16.98
CA SER A 26 15.65 -14.68 -17.49
C SER A 26 16.55 -15.39 -16.47
N ALA A 27 17.31 -16.39 -16.93
CA ALA A 27 18.26 -17.11 -16.10
C ALA A 27 19.38 -16.18 -15.59
N PRO A 28 19.76 -16.22 -14.31
CA PRO A 28 20.82 -15.37 -13.78
C PRO A 28 22.16 -15.69 -14.45
N ILE A 29 22.81 -14.70 -15.07
CA ILE A 29 24.16 -14.90 -15.63
C ILE A 29 25.20 -14.89 -14.49
N GLN A 30 24.95 -14.19 -13.37
CA GLN A 30 25.67 -14.32 -12.09
C GLN A 30 24.79 -13.85 -10.91
N PRO A 31 24.61 -14.66 -9.83
CA PRO A 31 23.82 -14.26 -8.67
C PRO A 31 24.65 -13.37 -7.73
N THR A 32 24.74 -12.07 -8.04
CA THR A 32 25.29 -11.08 -7.11
C THR A 32 24.18 -10.16 -6.61
N SER A 33 24.11 -9.94 -5.29
CA SER A 33 23.05 -9.15 -4.63
C SER A 33 22.98 -7.69 -5.10
N GLY A 34 24.09 -7.15 -5.64
CA GLY A 34 24.13 -5.83 -6.26
C GLY A 34 23.28 -5.70 -7.52
N VAL A 35 23.12 -6.79 -8.29
CA VAL A 35 22.32 -6.78 -9.53
C VAL A 35 20.81 -6.89 -9.24
N TYR A 36 20.43 -7.56 -8.14
CA TYR A 36 19.02 -7.78 -7.80
C TYR A 36 18.37 -6.62 -7.06
N THR A 37 19.13 -5.84 -6.30
CA THR A 37 18.55 -4.81 -5.43
C THR A 37 17.68 -3.77 -6.17
N PRO A 38 18.08 -3.26 -7.36
CA PRO A 38 17.22 -2.38 -8.15
C PRO A 38 15.91 -3.06 -8.59
N SER A 39 15.96 -4.32 -9.04
CA SER A 39 14.78 -5.10 -9.41
C SER A 39 13.84 -5.34 -8.22
N VAL A 40 14.39 -5.64 -7.04
CA VAL A 40 13.61 -5.81 -5.81
C VAL A 40 12.92 -4.50 -5.43
N ARG A 41 13.63 -3.36 -5.52
CA ARG A 41 13.01 -2.03 -5.28
C ARG A 41 11.87 -1.75 -6.25
N ALA A 42 12.07 -2.03 -7.54
CA ALA A 42 11.01 -1.88 -8.53
C ALA A 42 9.82 -2.82 -8.23
N MET A 43 10.08 -4.05 -7.79
CA MET A 43 9.03 -4.99 -7.39
C MET A 43 8.21 -4.45 -6.21
N LEU A 44 8.86 -3.95 -5.16
CA LEU A 44 8.19 -3.35 -4.00
C LEU A 44 7.39 -2.11 -4.38
N ALA A 45 7.91 -1.28 -5.29
CA ALA A 45 7.18 -0.14 -5.83
C ALA A 45 5.89 -0.56 -6.55
N LEU A 46 5.95 -1.59 -7.40
CA LEU A 46 4.77 -2.11 -8.10
C LEU A 46 3.76 -2.77 -7.14
N LEU A 47 4.24 -3.45 -6.09
CA LEU A 47 3.37 -3.98 -5.04
C LEU A 47 2.66 -2.84 -4.29
N ALA A 48 3.38 -1.77 -3.96
CA ALA A 48 2.82 -0.57 -3.36
C ALA A 48 1.75 0.08 -4.26
N VAL A 49 1.99 0.15 -5.58
CA VAL A 49 1.00 0.61 -6.57
C VAL A 49 -0.25 -0.28 -6.56
N GLY A 50 -0.08 -1.60 -6.58
CA GLY A 50 -1.22 -2.53 -6.53
C GLY A 50 -2.07 -2.35 -5.28
N ALA A 51 -1.43 -2.24 -4.12
CA ALA A 51 -2.13 -2.07 -2.86
C ALA A 51 -2.73 -0.66 -2.69
N CYS A 52 -2.02 0.40 -3.08
CA CYS A 52 -2.44 1.79 -2.80
C CYS A 52 -3.28 2.43 -3.92
N LEU A 53 -3.28 1.88 -5.14
CA LEU A 53 -4.05 2.39 -6.27
C LEU A 53 -5.05 1.37 -6.81
N LEU A 54 -4.58 0.20 -7.25
CA LEU A 54 -5.46 -0.78 -7.92
C LEU A 54 -6.54 -1.32 -6.98
N TRP A 55 -6.18 -1.63 -5.73
CA TRP A 55 -7.14 -2.10 -4.74
C TRP A 55 -8.26 -1.07 -4.45
N PRO A 56 -7.97 0.21 -4.14
CA PRO A 56 -9.00 1.25 -4.05
C PRO A 56 -9.85 1.39 -5.29
N ILE A 57 -9.24 1.45 -6.48
CA ILE A 57 -9.97 1.61 -7.75
C ILE A 57 -10.96 0.46 -7.93
N ALA A 58 -10.48 -0.79 -7.81
CA ALA A 58 -11.31 -1.97 -7.92
C ALA A 58 -12.44 -1.94 -6.88
N ARG A 59 -12.12 -1.59 -5.63
CA ARG A 59 -13.13 -1.59 -4.57
C ARG A 59 -14.18 -0.50 -4.75
N LEU A 60 -13.80 0.67 -5.25
CA LEU A 60 -14.71 1.76 -5.51
C LEU A 60 -15.57 1.51 -6.77
N ALA A 61 -15.01 0.87 -7.80
CA ALA A 61 -15.74 0.51 -9.02
C ALA A 61 -16.81 -0.57 -8.77
N TYR A 62 -16.50 -1.58 -7.95
CA TYR A 62 -17.41 -2.69 -7.63
C TYR A 62 -18.23 -2.49 -6.35
N ALA A 63 -18.38 -1.26 -5.88
CA ALA A 63 -19.13 -0.93 -4.66
C ALA A 63 -20.65 -1.09 -4.85
N HIS A 64 -21.12 -2.32 -5.04
CA HIS A 64 -22.53 -2.69 -5.12
C HIS A 64 -22.89 -3.51 -3.87
N GLY A 65 -23.24 -2.85 -2.76
CA GLY A 65 -23.71 -3.53 -1.56
C GLY A 65 -23.59 -2.72 -0.27
N ALA A 66 -24.17 -3.26 0.81
CA ALA A 66 -24.13 -2.65 2.14
C ALA A 66 -22.69 -2.48 2.63
N TRP A 67 -22.32 -1.22 2.86
CA TRP A 67 -21.01 -0.81 3.34
C TRP A 67 -20.77 -1.33 4.76
N THR A 68 -19.64 -2.01 4.99
CA THR A 68 -19.17 -2.33 6.34
C THR A 68 -17.64 -2.13 6.45
N PRO A 69 -17.16 -1.42 7.48
CA PRO A 69 -15.72 -1.18 7.68
C PRO A 69 -14.96 -2.49 7.93
N ALA A 70 -15.61 -3.48 8.56
CA ALA A 70 -15.03 -4.81 8.78
C ALA A 70 -14.62 -5.49 7.46
N ARG A 71 -15.42 -5.35 6.39
CA ARG A 71 -15.08 -5.96 5.10
C ARG A 71 -13.83 -5.34 4.47
N VAL A 72 -13.63 -4.03 4.64
CA VAL A 72 -12.42 -3.34 4.17
C VAL A 72 -11.21 -3.74 5.03
N ALA A 73 -11.39 -3.93 6.34
CA ALA A 73 -10.32 -4.43 7.21
C ALA A 73 -9.88 -5.85 6.84
N VAL A 74 -10.81 -6.75 6.48
CA VAL A 74 -10.45 -8.11 6.01
C VAL A 74 -9.65 -8.04 4.70
N ASP A 75 -10.05 -7.20 3.75
CA ASP A 75 -9.30 -6.99 2.51
C ASP A 75 -7.89 -6.45 2.78
N MET A 76 -7.76 -5.47 3.68
CA MET A 76 -6.48 -4.90 4.13
C MET A 76 -5.56 -5.98 4.71
N ILE A 77 -6.06 -6.79 5.64
CA ILE A 77 -5.30 -7.89 6.26
C ILE A 77 -4.88 -8.91 5.19
N THR A 78 -5.76 -9.23 4.25
CA THR A 78 -5.47 -10.16 3.15
C THR A 78 -4.30 -9.67 2.31
N ILE A 79 -4.29 -8.37 1.95
CA ILE A 79 -3.21 -7.75 1.17
C ILE A 79 -1.92 -7.70 1.98
N MET A 80 -1.98 -7.36 3.27
CA MET A 80 -0.80 -7.35 4.15
C MET A 80 -0.17 -8.74 4.27
N VAL A 81 -0.99 -9.79 4.42
CA VAL A 81 -0.50 -11.18 4.51
C VAL A 81 0.15 -11.58 3.18
N ALA A 82 -0.49 -11.28 2.04
CA ALA A 82 0.08 -11.56 0.72
C ALA A 82 1.40 -10.81 0.50
N PHE A 83 1.48 -9.54 0.93
CA PHE A 83 2.70 -8.75 0.89
C PHE A 83 3.81 -9.39 1.74
N HIS A 84 3.56 -9.73 3.00
CA HIS A 84 4.55 -10.35 3.88
C HIS A 84 5.09 -11.68 3.33
N ALA A 85 4.20 -12.51 2.76
CA ALA A 85 4.58 -13.79 2.17
C ALA A 85 5.63 -13.64 1.04
N ILE A 86 5.62 -12.50 0.35
CA ILE A 86 6.56 -12.18 -0.73
C ILE A 86 7.73 -11.35 -0.24
N PHE A 87 7.49 -10.39 0.65
CA PHE A 87 8.50 -9.49 1.18
C PHE A 87 9.58 -10.23 1.97
N TRP A 88 9.17 -11.21 2.78
CA TRP A 88 10.13 -11.89 3.64
C TRP A 88 11.20 -12.63 2.84
N PRO A 89 10.89 -13.52 1.87
CA PRO A 89 11.94 -14.17 1.07
C PRO A 89 12.91 -13.22 0.35
N LEU A 90 12.50 -11.97 0.05
CA LEU A 90 13.36 -10.98 -0.63
C LEU A 90 14.57 -10.54 0.22
N HIS A 91 14.56 -10.78 1.54
CA HIS A 91 15.76 -10.51 2.37
C HIS A 91 16.94 -11.39 1.97
N LEU A 92 16.70 -12.57 1.38
CA LEU A 92 17.74 -13.52 1.00
C LEU A 92 18.53 -13.07 -0.24
N VAL A 93 17.99 -12.13 -1.01
CA VAL A 93 18.57 -11.66 -2.29
C VAL A 93 19.01 -10.21 -2.26
N THR A 94 18.83 -9.51 -1.13
CA THR A 94 19.22 -8.11 -0.93
C THR A 94 20.30 -7.99 0.14
N TYR A 95 21.03 -6.88 0.14
CA TYR A 95 22.05 -6.57 1.17
C TYR A 95 21.47 -5.75 2.34
N TRP A 96 20.15 -5.64 2.43
CA TRP A 96 19.50 -4.80 3.42
C TRP A 96 19.67 -5.36 4.84
N THR A 97 19.95 -4.46 5.78
CA THR A 97 20.00 -4.82 7.20
C THR A 97 18.61 -5.19 7.72
N ALA A 98 18.55 -5.97 8.80
CA ALA A 98 17.27 -6.30 9.44
C ALA A 98 16.47 -5.02 9.83
N ALA A 99 17.15 -3.98 10.29
CA ALA A 99 16.52 -2.70 10.62
C ALA A 99 15.90 -2.01 9.39
N GLN A 100 16.58 -2.03 8.25
CA GLN A 100 16.04 -1.51 6.98
C GLN A 100 14.83 -2.32 6.52
N MET A 101 14.90 -3.65 6.60
CA MET A 101 13.78 -4.52 6.25
C MET A 101 12.54 -4.25 7.10
N MET A 102 12.71 -4.11 8.41
CA MET A 102 11.63 -3.75 9.32
C MET A 102 11.06 -2.35 9.01
N ALA A 103 11.91 -1.38 8.66
CA ALA A 103 11.44 -0.05 8.29
C ALA A 103 10.64 -0.05 6.98
N ILE A 104 11.06 -0.81 5.97
CA ILE A 104 10.35 -0.97 4.69
C ILE A 104 9.00 -1.67 4.90
N ASP A 105 8.98 -2.74 5.69
CA ASP A 105 7.75 -3.45 6.04
C ASP A 105 6.77 -2.53 6.77
N LEU A 106 7.24 -1.83 7.80
CA LEU A 106 6.43 -0.88 8.57
C LEU A 106 5.87 0.23 7.68
N LEU A 107 6.69 0.78 6.77
CA LEU A 107 6.28 1.81 5.80
C LEU A 107 5.15 1.29 4.90
N LEU A 108 5.37 0.16 4.21
CA LEU A 108 4.43 -0.35 3.22
C LEU A 108 3.14 -0.85 3.87
N CYS A 109 3.23 -1.54 5.01
CA CYS A 109 2.05 -1.92 5.79
C CYS A 109 1.28 -0.70 6.30
N GLY A 110 1.97 0.36 6.73
CA GLY A 110 1.32 1.62 7.13
C GLY A 110 0.55 2.26 5.98
N TRP A 111 1.11 2.26 4.76
CA TRP A 111 0.43 2.75 3.56
C TRP A 111 -0.76 1.89 3.14
N ILE A 112 -0.65 0.56 3.25
CA ILE A 112 -1.78 -0.37 3.04
C ILE A 112 -2.89 -0.07 4.06
N ALA A 113 -2.52 0.15 5.32
CA ALA A 113 -3.47 0.47 6.39
C ALA A 113 -4.18 1.81 6.15
N ALA A 114 -3.43 2.83 5.76
CA ALA A 114 -3.96 4.15 5.41
C ALA A 114 -4.91 4.06 4.21
N THR A 115 -4.54 3.27 3.19
CA THR A 115 -5.39 2.98 2.03
C THR A 115 -6.68 2.25 2.43
N GLY A 116 -6.62 1.30 3.36
CA GLY A 116 -7.81 0.62 3.88
C GLY A 116 -8.75 1.58 4.61
N ALA A 117 -8.20 2.42 5.50
CA ALA A 117 -8.98 3.46 6.18
C ALA A 117 -9.64 4.41 5.17
N TRP A 118 -8.87 4.77 4.15
CA TRP A 118 -9.28 5.63 3.06
C TRP A 118 -10.46 5.06 2.27
N ILE A 119 -10.37 3.80 1.82
CA ILE A 119 -11.47 3.08 1.17
C ILE A 119 -12.71 3.07 2.08
N ALA A 120 -12.53 2.80 3.37
CA ALA A 120 -13.62 2.75 4.32
C ALA A 120 -14.34 4.11 4.47
N LEU A 121 -13.62 5.22 4.41
CA LEU A 121 -14.19 6.57 4.37
C LEU A 121 -14.87 6.87 3.02
N ALA A 122 -14.20 6.54 1.91
CA ALA A 122 -14.65 6.86 0.56
C ALA A 122 -15.89 6.07 0.11
N LEU A 123 -16.13 4.87 0.67
CA LEU A 123 -17.34 4.09 0.36
C LEU A 123 -18.61 4.64 1.01
N ARG A 124 -18.54 5.75 1.75
CA ARG A 124 -19.72 6.40 2.31
C ARG A 124 -20.54 7.08 1.21
N PRO A 125 -21.87 7.10 1.33
CA PRO A 125 -22.75 7.87 0.45
C PRO A 125 -22.62 9.36 0.79
N ASP A 126 -21.52 10.00 0.36
CA ASP A 126 -21.33 11.45 0.46
C ASP A 126 -20.89 12.01 -0.90
N ARG A 127 -21.37 13.21 -1.23
CA ARG A 127 -21.14 13.92 -2.50
C ARG A 127 -19.66 14.24 -2.73
N ARG A 128 -18.83 14.15 -1.68
CA ARG A 128 -17.39 14.41 -1.72
C ARG A 128 -16.53 13.18 -2.05
N ARG A 129 -17.12 11.99 -2.23
CA ARG A 129 -16.41 10.73 -2.53
C ARG A 129 -15.39 10.87 -3.67
N MET A 130 -15.76 11.57 -4.74
CA MET A 130 -14.90 11.76 -5.91
C MET A 130 -13.67 12.62 -5.58
N VAL A 131 -13.87 13.80 -4.97
CA VAL A 131 -12.77 14.72 -4.60
C VAL A 131 -11.77 14.04 -3.68
N TRP A 132 -12.28 13.36 -2.66
CA TRP A 132 -11.49 12.57 -1.74
C TRP A 132 -10.69 11.51 -2.52
N SER A 133 -11.34 10.68 -3.34
CA SER A 133 -10.68 9.57 -4.04
C SER A 133 -9.58 10.06 -4.99
N THR A 134 -9.83 11.16 -5.71
CA THR A 134 -8.83 11.82 -6.57
C THR A 134 -7.66 12.35 -5.75
N GLY A 135 -7.93 12.95 -4.58
CA GLY A 135 -6.88 13.45 -3.69
C GLY A 135 -5.94 12.35 -3.20
N TRP A 136 -6.49 11.20 -2.78
CA TRP A 136 -5.67 10.06 -2.36
C TRP A 136 -4.83 9.49 -3.51
N MET A 137 -5.42 9.33 -4.69
CA MET A 137 -4.68 8.87 -5.87
C MET A 137 -3.57 9.84 -6.24
N ALA A 138 -3.81 11.15 -6.17
CA ALA A 138 -2.80 12.17 -6.42
C ALA A 138 -1.62 12.04 -5.44
N ILE A 139 -1.88 11.84 -4.14
CA ILE A 139 -0.83 11.64 -3.13
C ILE A 139 0.02 10.40 -3.42
N VAL A 140 -0.63 9.28 -3.74
CA VAL A 140 0.07 8.01 -4.00
C VAL A 140 0.91 8.07 -5.28
N VAL A 141 0.43 8.77 -6.31
CA VAL A 141 1.12 8.91 -7.62
C VAL A 141 2.16 10.03 -7.60
N ALA A 142 2.05 11.02 -6.72
CA ALA A 142 2.91 12.20 -6.68
C ALA A 142 4.40 11.85 -6.72
N GLY A 143 4.85 10.89 -5.94
CA GLY A 143 6.25 10.51 -5.84
C GLY A 143 6.79 9.91 -7.13
N VAL A 144 5.99 9.12 -7.84
CA VAL A 144 6.36 8.55 -9.14
C VAL A 144 6.49 9.66 -10.18
N VAL A 145 5.56 10.62 -10.18
CA VAL A 145 5.58 11.76 -11.12
C VAL A 145 6.74 12.70 -10.82
N LEU A 146 7.01 13.00 -9.55
CA LEU A 146 8.12 13.86 -9.16
C LEU A 146 9.46 13.25 -9.54
N ASP A 147 9.63 11.94 -9.33
CA ASP A 147 10.80 11.19 -9.78
C ASP A 147 10.96 11.23 -11.31
N ALA A 148 9.88 10.97 -12.05
CA ALA A 148 9.89 11.01 -13.52
C ALA A 148 10.23 12.39 -14.11
N VAL A 149 9.87 13.47 -13.42
CA VAL A 149 10.15 14.86 -13.85
C VAL A 149 11.48 15.37 -13.27
N GLY A 150 12.17 14.58 -12.44
CA GLY A 150 13.43 14.97 -11.80
C GLY A 150 13.26 16.07 -10.74
N LEU A 151 12.04 16.24 -10.20
CA LEU A 151 11.73 17.25 -9.19
C LEU A 151 11.93 16.67 -7.79
N GLN A 152 12.74 17.36 -6.99
CA GLN A 152 12.92 17.01 -5.58
C GLN A 152 11.79 17.61 -4.75
N ALA A 153 10.98 16.76 -4.12
CA ALA A 153 10.03 17.20 -3.12
C ALA A 153 10.79 17.70 -1.87
N PRO A 154 10.36 18.79 -1.23
CA PRO A 154 10.94 19.23 0.05
C PRO A 154 10.72 18.18 1.15
N VAL A 155 9.62 17.43 1.07
CA VAL A 155 9.31 16.31 1.97
C VAL A 155 8.87 15.10 1.13
N PRO A 156 9.81 14.32 0.57
CA PRO A 156 9.50 13.25 -0.39
C PRO A 156 8.69 12.11 0.26
N GLU A 157 8.76 11.96 1.58
CA GLU A 157 7.98 10.97 2.32
C GLU A 157 6.48 11.22 2.16
N LEU A 158 6.05 12.48 2.08
CA LEU A 158 4.65 12.84 1.87
C LEU A 158 4.18 12.62 0.43
N ALA A 159 5.10 12.45 -0.52
CA ALA A 159 4.81 12.22 -1.92
C ALA A 159 4.48 10.74 -2.22
N GLY A 160 3.93 10.00 -1.26
CA GLY A 160 3.46 8.64 -1.50
C GLY A 160 4.46 7.53 -1.16
N PRO A 161 4.01 6.26 -1.26
CA PRO A 161 4.79 5.10 -0.82
C PRO A 161 6.07 4.91 -1.63
N TYR A 162 6.07 5.29 -2.91
CA TYR A 162 7.24 5.15 -3.78
C TYR A 162 8.40 6.04 -3.34
N ALA A 163 8.16 7.34 -3.16
CA ALA A 163 9.20 8.29 -2.77
C ALA A 163 9.76 7.98 -1.36
N ALA A 164 8.91 7.53 -0.43
CA ALA A 164 9.35 7.05 0.88
C ALA A 164 10.20 5.77 0.78
N LEU A 165 9.84 4.83 -0.11
CA LEU A 165 10.60 3.60 -0.36
C LEU A 165 11.99 3.91 -0.95
N LEU A 166 12.09 4.84 -1.90
CA LEU A 166 13.37 5.28 -2.46
C LEU A 166 14.32 5.81 -1.38
N ARG A 167 13.78 6.55 -0.39
CA ARG A 167 14.56 7.05 0.76
C ARG A 167 15.10 5.94 1.66
N LEU A 168 14.33 4.87 1.86
CA LEU A 168 14.74 3.73 2.70
C LEU A 168 15.68 2.76 1.98
N THR A 169 15.82 2.87 0.65
CA THR A 169 16.58 1.95 -0.19
C THR A 169 17.63 2.67 -1.07
N PRO A 170 18.53 3.48 -0.49
CA PRO A 170 19.51 4.23 -1.27
C PRO A 170 20.48 3.30 -2.01
N GLU A 171 20.81 3.65 -3.25
CA GLU A 171 21.73 2.90 -4.13
C GLU A 171 23.21 3.02 -3.73
N ARG A 172 23.56 4.01 -2.89
CA ARG A 172 24.94 4.36 -2.56
C ARG A 172 25.12 4.52 -1.04
N THR A 173 26.20 3.95 -0.52
CA THR A 173 26.59 3.88 0.91
C THR A 173 27.02 5.23 1.52
N ASP A 174 27.01 6.32 0.75
CA ASP A 174 27.39 7.66 1.21
C ASP A 174 26.25 8.34 2.01
N SER A 175 25.42 7.56 2.68
CA SER A 175 24.14 8.00 3.24
C SER A 175 24.32 8.94 4.43
N VAL A 176 23.84 10.17 4.26
CA VAL A 176 23.33 11.01 5.34
C VAL A 176 22.50 10.12 6.28
N VAL A 177 22.71 10.21 7.59
CA VAL A 177 21.94 9.45 8.59
C VAL A 177 20.48 9.88 8.51
N ILE A 178 19.69 9.17 7.71
CA ILE A 178 18.25 9.40 7.60
C ILE A 178 17.59 8.71 8.80
N PRO A 179 16.68 9.38 9.54
CA PRO A 179 15.88 8.75 10.57
C PRO A 179 14.86 7.78 9.94
N MET A 180 15.32 6.57 9.56
CA MET A 180 14.52 5.55 8.84
C MET A 180 13.19 5.25 9.53
N TRP A 181 13.18 5.27 10.86
CA TRP A 181 11.97 5.02 11.65
C TRP A 181 10.93 6.14 11.56
N SER A 182 11.34 7.41 11.43
CA SER A 182 10.36 8.50 11.25
C SER A 182 9.69 8.39 9.88
N VAL A 183 10.45 8.02 8.85
CA VAL A 183 9.95 7.76 7.50
C VAL A 183 8.98 6.58 7.49
N ALA A 184 9.27 5.54 8.25
CA ALA A 184 8.46 4.32 8.27
C ALA A 184 7.17 4.46 9.10
N ILE A 185 7.18 5.27 10.17
CA ILE A 185 6.06 5.32 11.12
C ILE A 185 4.93 6.28 10.74
N TRP A 186 5.22 7.34 9.98
CA TRP A 186 4.21 8.38 9.72
C TRP A 186 2.95 7.88 8.96
N PRO A 187 2.98 6.88 8.04
CA PRO A 187 1.76 6.39 7.41
C PRO A 187 0.83 5.71 8.42
N TRP A 188 1.39 5.14 9.50
CA TRP A 188 0.58 4.60 10.60
C TRP A 188 -0.14 5.67 11.37
N ILE A 189 0.48 6.84 11.58
CA ILE A 189 -0.18 7.98 12.23
C ILE A 189 -1.42 8.39 11.41
N LEU A 190 -1.28 8.48 10.09
CA LEU A 190 -2.41 8.74 9.19
C LEU A 190 -3.46 7.62 9.23
N ALA A 191 -3.02 6.35 9.17
CA ALA A 191 -3.91 5.20 9.20
C ALA A 191 -4.73 5.15 10.50
N SER A 192 -4.09 5.33 11.65
CA SER A 192 -4.74 5.34 12.96
C SER A 192 -5.75 6.48 13.09
N GLY A 193 -5.39 7.70 12.67
CA GLY A 193 -6.31 8.84 12.67
C GLY A 193 -7.52 8.61 11.76
N ALA A 194 -7.29 8.09 10.55
CA ALA A 194 -8.34 7.79 9.60
C ALA A 194 -9.27 6.66 10.09
N TRP A 195 -8.72 5.56 10.62
CA TRP A 195 -9.51 4.46 11.18
C TRP A 195 -10.30 4.88 12.42
N ALA A 196 -9.72 5.71 13.30
CA ALA A 196 -10.46 6.30 14.41
C ALA A 196 -11.67 7.11 13.88
N GLY A 197 -11.45 7.93 12.84
CA GLY A 197 -12.52 8.63 12.14
C GLY A 197 -13.61 7.70 11.61
N VAL A 198 -13.22 6.59 10.94
CA VAL A 198 -14.15 5.56 10.43
C VAL A 198 -15.02 4.99 11.54
N LEU A 199 -14.42 4.61 12.67
CA LEU A 199 -15.09 3.96 13.80
C LEU A 199 -15.98 4.92 14.60
N LEU A 200 -15.59 6.18 14.76
CA LEU A 200 -16.40 7.17 15.50
C LEU A 200 -17.69 7.52 14.78
N THR A 201 -17.65 7.51 13.46
CA THR A 201 -18.78 7.89 12.60
C THR A 201 -19.69 6.72 12.26
N SER A 202 -19.19 5.47 12.23
CA SER A 202 -20.03 4.29 12.09
C SER A 202 -21.01 4.09 13.26
N LYS A 203 -20.66 4.56 14.45
CA LYS A 203 -21.54 4.55 15.65
C LYS A 203 -22.73 5.52 15.55
N ARG A 204 -22.69 6.50 14.64
CA ARG A 204 -23.71 7.56 14.55
C ARG A 204 -24.84 7.28 13.55
N LEU A 205 -24.75 6.22 12.75
CA LEU A 205 -25.84 5.86 11.84
C LEU A 205 -26.94 5.14 12.62
N PRO A 206 -28.21 5.62 12.60
CA PRO A 206 -29.31 4.91 13.20
C PRO A 206 -29.39 3.53 12.54
N ARG A 207 -29.41 2.46 13.36
CA ARG A 207 -29.78 1.12 12.88
C ARG A 207 -31.16 1.27 12.26
N THR A 208 -31.24 1.23 10.93
CA THR A 208 -32.51 1.03 10.24
C THR A 208 -33.13 -0.22 10.84
N ALA A 209 -34.33 -0.08 11.40
CA ALA A 209 -35.09 -1.17 11.99
C ALA A 209 -35.09 -2.36 11.03
N SER A 210 -34.79 -3.54 11.57
CA SER A 210 -34.96 -4.79 10.83
C SER A 210 -36.36 -4.79 10.21
N PRO A 211 -36.54 -5.03 8.90
CA PRO A 211 -37.86 -5.28 8.38
C PRO A 211 -38.42 -6.45 9.18
N ALA A 212 -39.51 -6.19 9.90
CA ALA A 212 -40.26 -7.23 10.57
C ALA A 212 -40.68 -8.24 9.50
N ASN A 213 -40.49 -9.52 9.80
CA ASN A 213 -40.83 -10.66 8.96
C ASN A 213 -42.19 -10.45 8.29
N LEU A 214 -42.20 -10.54 6.96
CA LEU A 214 -43.38 -10.87 6.14
C LEU A 214 -43.12 -12.23 5.50
#